data_AF-A0A3B7R8T3-F1
#
_entry.id   AF-A0A3B7R8T3-F1
#
_cell.length_a   1.000
_cell.length_b   1.000
_cell.length_c   1.000
_cell.angle_alpha   90.00
_cell.angle_beta   90.00
_cell.angle_gamma   90.00
#
_symmetry.space_group_name_H-M   'P 1'
#
loop_
_entity.id
_entity.type
_entity.pdbx_description
1 polymer ?
#
loop_
_entity_poly.entity_id
_entity_poly.type
_entity_poly.pdbx_seq_one_letter_code
_entity_poly.pdbx_strand_id
1 'polypeptide(L)'
;MNIFSRLFKIGQAEANSAVDQLEDPIKMTEQGLRDLRQDLDKSLHALAEVKAMAIRSRNEAASFRTKAQDYETKAVLLLQRAHRGDLATAEADRLASEALGKKTENEAQAERAAADQQKFEASAQQLDANVQTLKQTIGTWENELKTLKARAAVSSATKTINKQLAQLDSSGTVALLERMKEKVAVEEALAESYGEIAQESRTVDQEIDKALEQSAGGKAAADLQALKQKLGLAEQPQQ
;
A
#
# COMPACT_ATOMS: atom_id res chain seq x y z
N MET A 1 31.21 -19.50 -9.55
CA MET A 1 30.91 -19.93 -8.16
C MET A 1 29.78 -19.06 -7.65
N ASN A 2 28.62 -19.65 -7.42
CA ASN A 2 27.33 -18.97 -7.28
C ASN A 2 27.17 -18.23 -5.95
N ILE A 3 26.55 -17.04 -5.99
CA ILE A 3 26.20 -16.23 -4.80
C ILE A 3 25.28 -17.06 -3.86
N PHE A 4 24.43 -17.89 -4.45
CA PHE A 4 23.53 -18.82 -3.75
C PHE A 4 24.25 -19.82 -2.82
N SER A 5 25.46 -20.30 -3.16
CA SER A 5 26.18 -21.25 -2.31
C SER A 5 26.95 -20.58 -1.16
N ARG A 6 27.15 -19.26 -1.21
CA ARG A 6 27.72 -18.47 -0.10
C ARG A 6 26.65 -18.11 0.94
N LEU A 7 25.43 -17.82 0.51
CA LEU A 7 24.27 -17.59 1.40
C LEU A 7 23.96 -18.83 2.26
N PHE A 8 24.03 -20.02 1.68
CA PHE A 8 23.69 -21.27 2.40
C PHE A 8 24.69 -21.63 3.51
N LYS A 9 25.98 -21.28 3.34
CA LYS A 9 27.03 -21.57 4.35
C LYS A 9 27.03 -20.59 5.52
N ILE A 10 26.48 -19.39 5.35
CA ILE A 10 26.38 -18.38 6.42
C ILE A 10 25.19 -18.71 7.35
N GLY A 11 24.14 -19.37 6.84
CA GLY A 11 22.96 -19.74 7.64
C GLY A 11 23.18 -20.84 8.69
N GLN A 12 24.28 -21.60 8.62
CA GLN A 12 24.52 -22.73 9.55
C GLN A 12 25.19 -22.30 10.87
N ALA A 13 25.73 -21.08 10.95
CA ALA A 13 26.50 -20.61 12.11
C ALA A 13 25.72 -19.71 13.08
N GLU A 14 24.50 -19.27 12.75
CA GLU A 14 23.74 -18.26 13.51
C GLU A 14 22.35 -18.76 13.97
N ALA A 15 22.27 -20.01 14.42
CA ALA A 15 21.01 -20.66 14.80
C ALA A 15 20.30 -20.05 16.04
N ASN A 16 20.83 -18.99 16.66
CA ASN A 16 20.20 -18.32 17.80
C ASN A 16 19.96 -16.81 17.62
N SER A 17 20.37 -16.18 16.50
CA SER A 17 20.08 -14.76 16.20
C SER A 17 19.16 -14.57 14.97
N ALA A 18 19.02 -15.60 14.13
CA ALA A 18 18.30 -15.54 12.86
C ALA A 18 16.76 -15.57 12.97
N VAL A 19 16.20 -15.25 14.14
CA VAL A 19 14.74 -15.12 14.30
C VAL A 19 14.27 -13.75 13.79
N ASP A 20 15.11 -12.71 13.89
CA ASP A 20 14.80 -11.35 13.42
C ASP A 20 15.38 -11.03 12.03
N GLN A 21 16.28 -11.87 11.49
CA GLN A 21 16.86 -11.68 10.14
C GLN A 21 16.01 -12.29 9.01
N LEU A 22 14.91 -12.98 9.36
CA LEU A 22 13.84 -13.40 8.46
C LEU A 22 12.66 -12.41 8.46
N GLU A 23 12.89 -11.18 8.92
CA GLU A 23 11.90 -10.09 9.03
C GLU A 23 11.26 -9.74 7.67
N ASP A 24 10.13 -10.39 7.42
CA ASP A 24 9.11 -10.08 6.43
C ASP A 24 9.54 -10.23 4.94
N PRO A 25 9.12 -11.30 4.24
CA PRO A 25 9.29 -11.47 2.79
C PRO A 25 8.92 -10.23 1.96
N ILE A 26 8.02 -9.39 2.50
CA ILE A 26 7.65 -8.09 1.93
C ILE A 26 8.85 -7.13 1.88
N LYS A 27 9.61 -6.96 2.98
CA LYS A 27 10.78 -6.08 3.03
C LYS A 27 11.90 -6.56 2.09
N MET A 28 12.12 -7.88 2.02
CA MET A 28 13.09 -8.46 1.09
C MET A 28 12.68 -8.22 -0.38
N THR A 29 11.40 -8.39 -0.70
CA THR A 29 10.88 -8.13 -2.06
C THR A 29 10.98 -6.65 -2.42
N GLU A 30 10.70 -5.75 -1.47
CA GLU A 30 10.93 -4.31 -1.67
C GLU A 30 12.39 -3.98 -1.97
N GLN A 31 13.33 -4.60 -1.26
CA GLN A 31 14.75 -4.39 -1.51
C GLN A 31 15.14 -4.92 -2.89
N GLY A 32 14.72 -6.13 -3.24
CA GLY A 32 14.95 -6.68 -4.57
C GLY A 32 14.39 -5.78 -5.68
N LEU A 33 13.21 -5.18 -5.46
CA LEU A 33 12.62 -4.23 -6.40
C LEU A 33 13.41 -2.93 -6.51
N ARG A 34 13.97 -2.42 -5.41
CA ARG A 34 14.89 -1.27 -5.41
C ARG A 34 16.15 -1.58 -6.20
N ASP A 35 16.75 -2.75 -5.98
CA ASP A 35 17.96 -3.18 -6.70
C ASP A 35 17.68 -3.35 -8.20
N LEU A 36 16.54 -3.96 -8.56
CA LEU A 36 16.10 -4.08 -9.96
C LEU A 36 15.90 -2.72 -10.63
N ARG A 37 15.34 -1.73 -9.93
CA ARG A 37 15.20 -0.36 -10.43
C ARG A 37 16.56 0.30 -10.66
N GLN A 38 17.52 0.07 -9.76
CA GLN A 38 18.89 0.57 -9.93
C GLN A 38 19.57 -0.07 -11.14
N ASP A 39 19.40 -1.38 -11.34
CA ASP A 39 19.98 -2.09 -12.48
C ASP A 39 19.29 -1.72 -13.80
N LEU A 40 17.99 -1.40 -13.77
CA LEU A 40 17.28 -0.81 -14.90
C LEU A 40 17.90 0.54 -15.30
N ASP A 41 18.19 1.40 -14.32
CA ASP A 41 18.82 2.70 -14.59
C ASP A 41 20.22 2.53 -15.22
N LYS A 42 21.06 1.64 -14.67
CA LYS A 42 22.36 1.30 -15.28
C LYS A 42 22.20 0.76 -16.70
N SER A 43 21.20 -0.08 -16.93
CA SER A 43 20.93 -0.66 -18.25
C SER A 43 20.47 0.39 -19.27
N LEU A 44 19.70 1.40 -18.83
CA LEU A 44 19.32 2.55 -19.66
C LEU A 44 20.52 3.41 -20.03
N HIS A 45 21.45 3.64 -19.09
CA HIS A 45 22.70 4.35 -19.38
C HIS A 45 23.56 3.58 -20.39
N ALA A 46 23.77 2.28 -20.18
CA ALA A 46 24.51 1.43 -21.12
C ALA A 46 23.86 1.42 -22.52
N LEU A 47 22.52 1.34 -22.60
CA LEU A 47 21.78 1.45 -23.85
C LEU A 47 22.02 2.79 -24.55
N ALA A 48 22.01 3.90 -23.79
CA ALA A 48 22.27 5.22 -24.33
C ALA A 48 23.71 5.33 -24.87
N GLU A 49 24.70 4.79 -24.16
CA GLU A 49 26.10 4.75 -24.61
C GLU A 49 26.26 3.95 -25.90
N VAL A 50 25.63 2.79 -26.02
CA VAL A 50 25.68 1.97 -27.25
C VAL A 50 24.99 2.67 -28.41
N LYS A 51 23.82 3.31 -28.18
CA LYS A 51 23.17 4.14 -29.20
C LYS A 51 24.05 5.32 -29.63
N ALA A 52 24.75 5.96 -28.70
CA ALA A 52 25.71 7.01 -29.01
C ALA A 52 26.90 6.51 -29.83
N MET A 53 27.43 5.30 -29.54
CA MET A 53 28.46 4.65 -30.36
C MET A 53 27.99 4.40 -31.79
N ALA A 54 26.76 3.89 -31.98
CA ALA A 54 26.18 3.71 -33.30
C ALA A 54 26.10 5.03 -34.09
N ILE A 55 25.63 6.11 -33.45
CA ILE A 55 25.54 7.45 -34.07
C ILE A 55 26.92 7.97 -34.45
N ARG A 56 27.92 7.85 -33.55
CA ARG A 56 29.30 8.26 -33.85
C ARG A 56 29.87 7.51 -35.04
N SER A 57 29.72 6.17 -35.05
CA SER A 57 30.19 5.32 -36.14
C SER A 57 29.54 5.66 -37.48
N ARG A 58 28.24 5.98 -37.47
CA ARG A 58 27.52 6.47 -38.66
C ARG A 58 28.08 7.79 -39.17
N ASN A 59 28.33 8.74 -38.27
CA ASN A 59 28.89 10.05 -38.63
C ASN A 59 30.32 9.94 -39.16
N GLU A 60 31.14 9.07 -38.57
CA GLU A 60 32.49 8.75 -39.05
C GLU A 60 32.44 8.15 -40.46
N ALA A 61 31.58 7.15 -40.69
CA ALA A 61 31.39 6.56 -42.00
C ALA A 61 30.98 7.60 -43.05
N ALA A 62 30.07 8.52 -42.72
CA ALA A 62 29.68 9.61 -43.60
C ALA A 62 30.85 10.57 -43.90
N SER A 63 31.59 10.98 -42.86
CA SER A 63 32.77 11.85 -43.00
C SER A 63 33.84 11.21 -43.90
N PHE A 64 34.14 9.93 -43.74
CA PHE A 64 35.11 9.23 -44.59
C PHE A 64 34.63 9.11 -46.04
N ARG A 65 33.34 8.87 -46.28
CA ARG A 65 32.78 8.90 -47.65
C ARG A 65 32.93 10.28 -48.30
N THR A 66 32.65 11.36 -47.57
CA THR A 66 32.88 12.73 -48.08
C THR A 66 34.34 12.95 -48.42
N LYS A 67 35.28 12.57 -47.54
CA LYS A 67 36.72 12.68 -47.82
C LYS A 67 37.14 11.88 -49.07
N ALA A 68 36.61 10.68 -49.25
CA ALA A 68 36.88 9.89 -50.45
C ALA A 68 36.41 10.61 -51.72
N GLN A 69 35.19 11.15 -51.72
CA GLN A 69 34.65 11.94 -52.84
C GLN A 69 35.48 13.21 -53.11
N ASP A 70 35.96 13.89 -52.06
CA ASP A 70 36.82 15.05 -52.21
C ASP A 70 38.15 14.69 -52.88
N TYR A 71 38.77 13.57 -52.49
CA TYR A 71 40.01 13.09 -53.12
C TYR A 71 39.81 12.65 -54.56
N GLU A 72 38.68 12.01 -54.87
CA GLU A 72 38.28 11.70 -56.26
C GLU A 72 38.14 12.98 -57.10
N THR A 73 37.44 13.97 -56.57
CA THR A 73 37.27 15.28 -57.23
C THR A 73 38.61 15.96 -57.48
N LYS A 74 39.53 15.91 -56.49
CA LYS A 74 40.89 16.44 -56.64
C LYS A 74 41.67 15.71 -57.74
N ALA A 75 41.58 14.39 -57.81
CA ALA A 75 42.22 13.61 -58.87
C ALA A 75 41.71 14.02 -60.26
N VAL A 76 40.39 14.17 -60.41
CA VAL A 76 39.79 14.64 -61.68
C VAL A 76 40.27 16.05 -62.04
N LEU A 77 40.30 16.98 -61.09
CA LEU A 77 40.77 18.35 -61.32
C LEU A 77 42.24 18.41 -61.73
N LEU A 78 43.11 17.58 -61.14
CA LEU A 78 44.53 17.48 -61.50
C LEU A 78 44.70 17.05 -62.96
N LEU A 79 43.96 16.01 -63.38
CA LEU A 79 43.98 15.53 -64.77
C LEU A 79 43.42 16.56 -65.76
N GLN A 80 42.35 17.28 -65.38
CA GLN A 80 41.82 18.37 -66.20
C GLN A 80 42.83 19.51 -66.40
N ARG A 81 43.58 19.88 -65.34
CA ARG A 81 44.64 20.90 -65.45
C ARG A 81 45.78 20.45 -66.36
N ALA A 82 46.14 19.17 -66.32
CA ALA A 82 47.12 18.61 -67.25
C ALA A 82 46.64 18.70 -68.70
N HIS A 83 45.36 18.36 -68.95
CA HIS A 83 44.77 18.44 -70.27
C HIS A 83 44.75 19.86 -70.85
N ARG A 84 44.57 20.88 -69.99
CA ARG A 84 44.64 22.31 -70.39
C ARG A 84 46.06 22.84 -70.54
N GLY A 85 47.08 22.07 -70.15
CA GLY A 85 48.49 22.51 -70.15
C GLY A 85 48.89 23.35 -68.94
N ASP A 86 48.02 23.49 -67.93
CA ASP A 86 48.30 24.24 -66.69
C ASP A 86 49.25 23.47 -65.73
N LEU A 87 49.46 22.18 -65.97
CA LEU A 87 50.27 21.27 -65.17
C LEU A 87 50.94 20.23 -66.08
N ALA A 88 52.20 19.86 -65.80
CA ALA A 88 52.88 18.81 -66.54
C ALA A 88 52.18 17.46 -66.33
N THR A 89 51.94 16.70 -67.42
CA THR A 89 51.21 15.43 -67.38
C THR A 89 51.79 14.44 -66.36
N ALA A 90 53.12 14.27 -66.33
CA ALA A 90 53.77 13.35 -65.39
C ALA A 90 53.53 13.73 -63.91
N GLU A 91 53.49 15.03 -63.60
CA GLU A 91 53.23 15.49 -62.23
C GLU A 91 51.74 15.37 -61.87
N ALA A 92 50.85 15.65 -62.83
CA ALA A 92 49.42 15.44 -62.65
C ALA A 92 49.08 13.97 -62.42
N ASP A 93 49.68 13.05 -63.17
CA ASP A 93 49.47 11.61 -63.03
C ASP A 93 49.96 11.12 -61.67
N ARG A 94 51.11 11.61 -61.19
CA ARG A 94 51.64 11.31 -59.85
C ARG A 94 50.68 11.77 -58.75
N LEU A 95 50.28 13.04 -58.77
CA LEU A 95 49.40 13.63 -57.76
C LEU A 95 47.98 13.03 -57.80
N ALA A 96 47.46 12.74 -58.99
CA ALA A 96 46.16 12.07 -59.15
C ALA A 96 46.22 10.64 -58.60
N SER A 97 47.32 9.91 -58.84
CA SER A 97 47.52 8.57 -58.27
C SER A 97 47.58 8.61 -56.75
N GLU A 98 48.29 9.58 -56.17
CA GLU A 98 48.33 9.77 -54.71
C GLU A 98 46.94 10.11 -54.14
N ALA A 99 46.19 10.98 -54.81
CA ALA A 99 44.83 11.33 -54.42
C ALA A 99 43.88 10.12 -54.46
N LEU A 100 43.98 9.28 -55.51
CA LEU A 100 43.23 8.03 -55.59
C LEU A 100 43.64 7.02 -54.51
N GLY A 101 44.92 6.96 -54.14
CA GLY A 101 45.36 6.19 -52.98
C GLY A 101 44.68 6.64 -51.69
N LYS A 102 44.58 7.96 -51.47
CA LYS A 102 43.84 8.53 -50.32
C LYS A 102 42.33 8.29 -50.41
N LYS A 103 41.74 8.26 -51.60
CA LYS A 103 40.33 7.85 -51.78
C LYS A 103 40.13 6.44 -51.26
N THR A 104 40.92 5.47 -51.73
CA THR A 104 40.81 4.06 -51.32
C THR A 104 41.03 3.86 -49.82
N GLU A 105 41.99 4.57 -49.22
CA GLU A 105 42.19 4.55 -47.75
C GLU A 105 40.93 5.02 -46.99
N ASN A 106 40.28 6.10 -47.45
CA ASN A 106 39.08 6.63 -46.81
C ASN A 106 37.85 5.74 -47.07
N GLU A 107 37.72 5.12 -48.25
CA GLU A 107 36.67 4.13 -48.53
C GLU A 107 36.77 2.94 -47.57
N ALA A 108 37.97 2.38 -47.38
CA ALA A 108 38.19 1.29 -46.43
C ALA A 108 37.93 1.70 -44.96
N GLN A 109 38.13 2.97 -44.60
CA GLN A 109 37.75 3.49 -43.29
C GLN A 109 36.23 3.66 -43.15
N ALA A 110 35.56 4.14 -44.20
CA ALA A 110 34.11 4.28 -44.23
C ALA A 110 33.41 2.92 -44.10
N GLU A 111 33.91 1.88 -44.78
CA GLU A 111 33.37 0.52 -44.69
C GLU A 111 33.51 -0.07 -43.29
N ARG A 112 34.67 0.11 -42.65
CA ARG A 112 34.89 -0.32 -41.27
C ARG A 112 33.94 0.39 -40.30
N ALA A 113 33.83 1.71 -40.38
CA ALA A 113 32.92 2.48 -39.55
C ALA A 113 31.44 2.13 -39.80
N ALA A 114 31.06 1.76 -41.03
CA ALA A 114 29.73 1.26 -41.34
C ALA A 114 29.46 -0.13 -40.74
N ALA A 115 30.45 -1.03 -40.78
CA ALA A 115 30.34 -2.34 -40.14
C ALA A 115 30.20 -2.21 -38.61
N ASP A 116 30.95 -1.30 -37.99
CA ASP A 116 30.85 -1.05 -36.55
C ASP A 116 29.51 -0.39 -36.18
N GLN A 117 28.98 0.51 -37.01
CA GLN A 117 27.62 1.04 -36.85
C GLN A 117 26.60 -0.10 -36.76
N GLN A 118 26.63 -1.05 -37.71
CA GLN A 118 25.69 -2.18 -37.73
C GLN A 118 25.79 -3.04 -36.46
N LYS A 119 27.01 -3.31 -35.98
CA LYS A 119 27.22 -4.06 -34.73
C LYS A 119 26.66 -3.33 -33.51
N PHE A 120 26.87 -2.02 -33.42
CA PHE A 120 26.34 -1.21 -32.32
C PHE A 120 24.82 -1.08 -32.39
N GLU A 121 24.23 -0.96 -33.57
CA GLU A 121 22.76 -0.96 -33.74
C GLU A 121 22.15 -2.29 -33.30
N ALA A 122 22.71 -3.42 -33.71
CA ALA A 122 22.25 -4.74 -33.27
C ALA A 122 22.37 -4.90 -31.75
N SER A 123 23.48 -4.46 -31.17
CA SER A 123 23.68 -4.47 -29.72
C SER A 123 22.68 -3.57 -28.99
N ALA A 124 22.43 -2.37 -29.52
CA ALA A 124 21.45 -1.44 -28.97
C ALA A 124 20.04 -2.04 -29.01
N GLN A 125 19.64 -2.72 -30.10
CA GLN A 125 18.34 -3.38 -30.20
C GLN A 125 18.19 -4.49 -29.15
N GLN A 126 19.22 -5.31 -28.96
CA GLN A 126 19.21 -6.36 -27.94
C GLN A 126 19.11 -5.78 -26.52
N LEU A 127 19.87 -4.73 -26.22
CA LEU A 127 19.80 -4.04 -24.92
C LEU A 127 18.43 -3.40 -24.70
N ASP A 128 17.84 -2.79 -25.73
CA ASP A 128 16.51 -2.18 -25.67
C ASP A 128 15.45 -3.24 -25.32
N ALA A 129 15.47 -4.39 -25.99
CA ALA A 129 14.56 -5.51 -25.70
C ALA A 129 14.71 -6.02 -24.25
N ASN A 130 15.96 -6.16 -23.77
CA ASN A 130 16.24 -6.58 -22.40
C ASN A 130 15.74 -5.54 -21.38
N VAL A 131 15.96 -4.25 -21.65
CA VAL A 131 15.47 -3.13 -20.82
C VAL A 131 13.94 -3.12 -20.76
N GLN A 132 13.25 -3.34 -21.88
CA GLN A 132 11.79 -3.42 -21.90
C GLN A 132 11.27 -4.60 -21.08
N THR A 133 11.92 -5.77 -21.21
CA THR A 133 11.61 -6.95 -20.40
C THR A 133 11.77 -6.64 -18.92
N LEU A 134 12.89 -6.03 -18.53
CA LEU A 134 13.16 -5.66 -17.14
C LEU A 134 12.12 -4.67 -16.60
N LYS A 135 11.72 -3.66 -17.39
CA LYS A 135 10.64 -2.73 -17.02
C LYS A 135 9.31 -3.45 -16.77
N GLN A 136 8.94 -4.36 -17.65
CA GLN A 136 7.71 -5.15 -17.50
C GLN A 136 7.77 -6.04 -16.26
N THR A 137 8.87 -6.75 -16.05
CA THR A 137 9.07 -7.61 -14.88
C THR A 137 9.00 -6.80 -13.58
N ILE A 138 9.68 -5.65 -13.51
CA ILE A 138 9.57 -4.74 -12.36
C ILE A 138 8.11 -4.39 -12.12
N GLY A 139 7.39 -3.91 -13.14
CA GLY A 139 5.97 -3.57 -13.05
C GLY A 139 5.09 -4.69 -12.50
N THR A 140 5.28 -5.92 -12.95
CA THR A 140 4.57 -7.11 -12.43
C THR A 140 4.85 -7.31 -10.95
N TRP A 141 6.13 -7.29 -10.54
CA TRP A 141 6.50 -7.49 -9.13
C TRP A 141 6.01 -6.35 -8.21
N GLU A 142 5.94 -5.10 -8.68
CA GLU A 142 5.39 -4.01 -7.85
C GLU A 142 3.89 -4.23 -7.58
N ASN A 143 3.15 -4.70 -8.58
CA ASN A 143 1.73 -5.01 -8.45
C ASN A 143 1.49 -6.20 -7.52
N GLU A 144 2.30 -7.25 -7.64
CA GLU A 144 2.25 -8.40 -6.74
C GLU A 144 2.59 -7.99 -5.31
N LEU A 145 3.64 -7.20 -5.10
CA LEU A 145 4.03 -6.69 -3.79
C LEU A 145 2.93 -5.84 -3.15
N LYS A 146 2.26 -4.98 -3.92
CA LYS A 146 1.11 -4.20 -3.44
C LYS A 146 -0.02 -5.12 -2.97
N THR A 147 -0.31 -6.17 -3.72
CA THR A 147 -1.34 -7.16 -3.39
C THR A 147 -0.97 -7.94 -2.13
N LEU A 148 0.28 -8.38 -2.01
CA LEU A 148 0.80 -9.10 -0.85
C LEU A 148 0.74 -8.24 0.41
N LYS A 149 1.12 -6.96 0.33
CA LYS A 149 0.99 -6.00 1.43
C LYS A 149 -0.45 -5.86 1.92
N ALA A 150 -1.40 -5.69 0.99
CA ALA A 150 -2.81 -5.58 1.34
C ALA A 150 -3.33 -6.85 2.04
N ARG A 151 -2.97 -8.04 1.51
CA ARG A 151 -3.34 -9.33 2.12
C ARG A 151 -2.72 -9.52 3.48
N ALA A 152 -1.45 -9.13 3.66
CA ALA A 152 -0.76 -9.20 4.95
C ALA A 152 -1.43 -8.28 5.99
N ALA A 153 -1.81 -7.06 5.60
CA ALA A 153 -2.54 -6.14 6.47
C ALA A 153 -3.90 -6.69 6.90
N VAL A 154 -4.69 -7.23 5.96
CA VAL A 154 -5.98 -7.88 6.26
C VAL A 154 -5.79 -9.08 7.18
N SER A 155 -4.82 -9.96 6.88
CA SER A 155 -4.54 -11.13 7.71
C SER A 155 -4.13 -10.75 9.14
N SER A 156 -3.27 -9.73 9.28
CA SER A 156 -2.86 -9.18 10.58
C SER A 156 -4.05 -8.61 11.36
N ALA A 157 -4.91 -7.81 10.72
CA ALA A 157 -6.12 -7.27 11.33
C ALA A 157 -7.07 -8.39 11.79
N THR A 158 -7.34 -9.37 10.93
CA THR A 158 -8.16 -10.54 11.27
C THR A 158 -7.57 -11.34 12.44
N LYS A 159 -6.25 -11.52 12.48
CA LYS A 159 -5.57 -12.20 13.61
C LYS A 159 -5.75 -11.43 14.91
N THR A 160 -5.60 -10.10 14.88
CA THR A 160 -5.80 -9.24 16.05
C THR A 160 -7.25 -9.28 16.53
N ILE A 161 -8.23 -9.16 15.63
CA ILE A 161 -9.66 -9.24 15.96
C ILE A 161 -9.98 -10.59 16.60
N ASN A 162 -9.55 -11.70 15.99
CA ASN A 162 -9.80 -13.03 16.55
C ASN A 162 -9.13 -13.23 17.91
N LYS A 163 -7.93 -12.69 18.11
CA LYS A 163 -7.25 -12.73 19.42
C LYS A 163 -8.02 -11.94 20.48
N GLN A 164 -8.53 -10.76 20.12
CA GLN A 164 -9.35 -9.93 21.01
C GLN A 164 -10.70 -10.61 21.33
N LEU A 165 -11.36 -11.21 20.34
CA LEU A 165 -12.59 -11.98 20.54
C LEU A 165 -12.36 -13.18 21.48
N ALA A 166 -11.29 -13.94 21.29
CA ALA A 166 -10.94 -15.06 22.17
C ALA A 166 -10.62 -14.59 23.61
N GLN A 167 -9.99 -13.43 23.77
CA GLN A 167 -9.73 -12.85 25.10
C GLN A 167 -11.01 -12.33 25.78
N LEU A 168 -11.96 -11.79 25.01
CA LEU A 168 -13.27 -11.37 25.54
C LEU A 168 -14.05 -12.56 26.09
N ASP A 169 -14.06 -13.68 25.37
CA ASP A 169 -14.69 -14.93 25.82
C ASP A 169 -14.00 -15.49 27.08
N SER A 170 -12.66 -15.45 27.15
CA SER A 170 -11.92 -15.98 28.30
C SER A 170 -11.92 -15.07 29.55
N SER A 171 -12.17 -13.76 29.40
CA SER A 171 -12.08 -12.78 30.50
C SER A 171 -13.28 -12.78 31.45
N GLY A 172 -14.31 -13.58 31.16
CA GLY A 172 -15.53 -13.64 31.99
C GLY A 172 -16.38 -12.36 31.93
N THR A 173 -16.03 -11.39 31.08
CA THR A 173 -16.72 -10.09 30.97
C THR A 173 -18.16 -10.25 30.47
N VAL A 174 -18.40 -11.19 29.55
CA VAL A 174 -19.76 -11.56 29.09
C VAL A 174 -20.54 -12.24 30.21
N ALA A 175 -19.91 -13.17 30.94
CA ALA A 175 -20.53 -13.84 32.08
C ALA A 175 -20.84 -12.88 33.25
N LEU A 176 -20.02 -11.85 33.45
CA LEU A 176 -20.25 -10.80 34.44
C LEU A 176 -21.43 -9.89 34.04
N LEU A 177 -21.53 -9.53 32.75
CA LEU A 177 -22.67 -8.77 32.21
C LEU A 177 -23.97 -9.55 32.34
N GLU A 178 -23.99 -10.85 32.03
CA GLU A 178 -25.17 -11.71 32.24
C GLU A 178 -25.54 -11.81 33.72
N ARG A 179 -24.57 -12.02 34.63
CA ARG A 179 -24.85 -12.01 36.09
C ARG A 179 -25.37 -10.68 36.60
N MET A 180 -24.86 -9.55 36.08
CA MET A 180 -25.38 -8.23 36.45
C MET A 180 -26.81 -8.04 35.97
N LYS A 181 -27.12 -8.49 34.75
CA LYS A 181 -28.47 -8.44 34.18
C LYS A 181 -29.45 -9.27 35.00
N GLU A 182 -29.04 -10.48 35.39
CA GLU A 182 -29.85 -11.37 36.24
C GLU A 182 -30.04 -10.79 37.65
N LYS A 183 -29.01 -10.18 38.23
CA LYS A 183 -29.11 -9.50 39.53
C LYS A 183 -30.06 -8.29 39.49
N VAL A 184 -29.98 -7.48 38.43
CA VAL A 184 -30.91 -6.34 38.23
C VAL A 184 -32.34 -6.84 38.10
N ALA A 185 -32.59 -7.91 37.32
CA ALA A 185 -33.93 -8.49 37.20
C ALA A 185 -34.50 -8.99 38.53
N VAL A 186 -33.66 -9.56 39.40
CA VAL A 186 -34.06 -9.96 40.77
C VAL A 186 -34.36 -8.75 41.65
N GLU A 187 -33.55 -7.69 41.58
CA GLU A 187 -33.79 -6.46 42.32
C GLU A 187 -35.07 -5.74 41.84
N GLU A 188 -35.35 -5.75 40.54
CA GLU A 188 -36.60 -5.25 39.95
C GLU A 188 -37.81 -6.06 40.44
N ALA A 189 -37.74 -7.40 40.42
CA ALA A 189 -38.81 -8.27 40.92
C ALA A 189 -39.04 -8.11 42.44
N LEU A 190 -37.98 -7.91 43.22
CA LEU A 190 -38.09 -7.61 44.66
C LEU A 190 -38.73 -6.24 44.90
N ALA A 191 -38.37 -5.23 44.11
CA ALA A 191 -38.97 -3.90 44.20
C ALA A 191 -40.47 -3.93 43.86
N GLU A 192 -40.87 -4.73 42.87
CA GLU A 192 -42.28 -4.97 42.53
C GLU A 192 -43.01 -5.67 43.69
N SER A 193 -42.43 -6.71 44.28
CA SER A 193 -42.98 -7.39 45.47
C SER A 193 -43.09 -6.48 46.69
N TYR A 194 -42.11 -5.62 46.97
CA TYR A 194 -42.22 -4.62 48.04
C TYR A 194 -43.32 -3.59 47.76
N GLY A 195 -43.56 -3.24 46.49
CA GLY A 195 -44.70 -2.45 46.06
C GLY A 195 -46.04 -3.10 46.41
N GLU A 196 -46.16 -4.41 46.17
CA GLU A 196 -47.35 -5.20 46.50
C GLU A 196 -47.54 -5.38 48.02
N ILE A 197 -46.49 -5.69 48.78
CA ILE A 197 -46.55 -5.85 50.26
C ILE A 197 -46.89 -4.52 50.96
N ALA A 198 -46.41 -3.39 50.44
CA ALA A 198 -46.77 -2.06 50.95
C ALA A 198 -48.25 -1.70 50.66
N GLN A 199 -48.85 -2.28 49.61
CA GLN A 199 -50.29 -2.22 49.39
C GLN A 199 -51.08 -3.15 50.32
N GLU A 200 -50.55 -4.33 50.63
CA GLU A 200 -51.19 -5.33 51.50
C GLU A 200 -51.11 -4.96 53.00
N SER A 201 -50.02 -4.33 53.45
CA SER A 201 -49.89 -3.85 54.84
C SER A 201 -50.83 -2.68 55.16
N ARG A 202 -51.31 -1.96 54.12
CA ARG A 202 -52.29 -0.88 54.30
C ARG A 202 -53.71 -1.39 54.56
N THR A 203 -54.05 -2.64 54.25
CA THR A 203 -55.44 -3.12 54.39
C THR A 203 -55.78 -3.54 55.81
N VAL A 204 -54.87 -4.17 56.56
CA VAL A 204 -55.15 -4.66 57.92
C VAL A 204 -55.27 -3.51 58.93
N ASP A 205 -54.36 -2.53 58.90
CA ASP A 205 -54.45 -1.36 59.78
C ASP A 205 -55.68 -0.49 59.43
N GLN A 206 -56.01 -0.34 58.14
CA GLN A 206 -57.24 0.33 57.70
C GLN A 206 -58.51 -0.45 58.08
N GLU A 207 -58.47 -1.78 58.13
CA GLU A 207 -59.57 -2.61 58.62
C GLU A 207 -59.76 -2.48 60.13
N ILE A 208 -58.68 -2.35 60.91
CA ILE A 208 -58.71 -2.13 62.36
C ILE A 208 -59.26 -0.73 62.69
N ASP A 209 -58.77 0.31 62.01
CA ASP A 209 -59.27 1.69 62.21
C ASP A 209 -60.75 1.80 61.87
N LYS A 210 -61.20 1.13 60.80
CA LYS A 210 -62.62 1.09 60.39
C LYS A 210 -63.50 0.30 61.38
N ALA A 211 -62.98 -0.77 61.98
CA ALA A 211 -63.68 -1.53 63.01
C ALA A 211 -63.79 -0.75 64.35
N LEU A 212 -62.79 0.07 64.67
CA LEU A 212 -62.79 0.95 65.83
C LEU A 212 -63.71 2.17 65.65
N GLU A 213 -63.78 2.75 64.45
CA GLU A 213 -64.76 3.82 64.12
C GLU A 213 -66.22 3.34 64.24
N GLN A 214 -66.51 2.09 63.88
CA GLN A 214 -67.86 1.51 64.02
C GLN A 214 -68.31 1.32 65.48
N SER A 215 -67.41 1.38 66.45
CA SER A 215 -67.74 1.26 67.89
C SER A 215 -67.93 2.61 68.60
N ALA A 216 -67.73 3.75 67.92
CA ALA A 216 -67.80 5.10 68.51
C ALA A 216 -69.07 5.90 68.18
N GLY A 217 -70.06 5.30 67.50
CA GLY A 217 -71.28 5.99 67.04
C GLY A 217 -72.42 6.19 68.07
N GLY A 218 -72.30 5.66 69.29
CA GLY A 218 -73.42 5.60 70.26
C GLY A 218 -73.48 6.70 71.34
N LYS A 219 -72.37 7.40 71.64
CA LYS A 219 -72.30 8.36 72.77
C LYS A 219 -72.55 9.82 72.39
N ALA A 220 -72.15 10.24 71.19
CA ALA A 220 -72.26 11.63 70.76
C ALA A 220 -73.73 12.11 70.61
N ALA A 221 -74.65 11.22 70.25
CA ALA A 221 -76.07 11.54 70.14
C ALA A 221 -76.75 11.72 71.51
N ALA A 222 -76.36 10.92 72.52
CA ALA A 222 -76.89 11.01 73.88
C ALA A 222 -76.42 12.29 74.61
N ASP A 223 -75.16 12.67 74.42
CA ASP A 223 -74.58 13.86 75.07
C ASP A 223 -75.12 15.17 74.47
N LEU A 224 -75.43 15.19 73.17
CA LEU A 224 -76.07 16.35 72.51
C LEU A 224 -77.50 16.59 73.03
N GLN A 225 -78.25 15.50 73.29
CA GLN A 225 -79.62 15.59 73.81
C GLN A 225 -79.63 16.09 75.27
N ALA A 226 -78.68 15.62 76.09
CA ALA A 226 -78.50 16.11 77.46
C ALA A 226 -78.08 17.59 77.51
N LEU A 227 -77.26 18.05 76.55
CA LEU A 227 -76.85 19.46 76.44
C LEU A 227 -78.02 20.37 76.01
N LYS A 228 -78.84 19.93 75.04
CA LYS A 228 -80.06 20.65 74.61
C LYS A 228 -81.08 20.79 75.74
N GLN A 229 -81.22 19.78 76.60
CA GLN A 229 -82.07 19.85 77.80
C GLN A 229 -81.52 20.82 78.84
N LYS A 230 -80.19 20.86 79.06
CA LYS A 230 -79.56 21.83 79.98
C LYS A 230 -79.61 23.28 79.51
N LEU A 231 -79.69 23.51 78.19
CA LEU A 231 -79.71 24.85 77.59
C LEU A 231 -81.13 25.40 77.34
N GLY A 232 -82.18 24.67 77.75
CA GLY A 232 -83.57 25.12 77.59
C GLY A 232 -84.07 25.19 76.14
N LEU A 233 -83.41 24.48 75.21
CA LEU A 233 -83.71 24.47 73.77
C LEU A 233 -84.53 23.25 73.35
N ALA A 234 -85.33 22.70 74.26
CA ALA A 234 -86.22 21.59 73.96
C ALA A 234 -87.45 22.11 73.21
N GLU A 235 -87.48 21.91 71.89
CA GLU A 235 -88.69 22.09 71.09
C GLU A 235 -89.80 21.17 71.60
N GLN A 236 -90.94 21.77 71.95
CA GLN A 236 -92.15 21.05 72.32
C GLN A 236 -92.73 20.33 71.09
N PRO A 237 -93.26 19.11 71.24
CA PRO A 237 -93.94 18.40 70.16
C PRO A 237 -95.36 18.93 70.01
N GLN A 238 -95.78 19.29 68.79
CA GLN A 238 -97.19 19.40 68.44
C GLN A 238 -97.47 18.86 67.03
N GLN A 239 -98.27 17.79 67.06
CA GLN A 239 -99.06 17.10 66.02
C GLN A 239 -98.33 16.14 65.09
#